data_AF-A0A345SUA6-F1
#
_entry.id   AF-A0A345SUA6-F1
#
_cell.length_a   1.000
_cell.length_b   1.000
_cell.length_c   1.000
_cell.angle_alpha   90.00
_cell.angle_beta   90.00
_cell.angle_gamma   90.00
#
_symmetry.space_group_name_H-M   'P 1'
#
loop_
_entity.id
_entity.type
_entity.pdbx_description
1 polymer ?
#
loop_
_entity_poly.entity_id
_entity_poly.type
_entity_poly.pdbx_seq_one_letter_code
_entity_poly.pdbx_strand_id
1 'polypeptide(L)'
;MPPRNLSELDQDAVAAEIAYYEGLDDDEYEAALVGFAREQDPIDAAAIRSDALAFRSRKAVQSLLRQLSTKRLPNAPGDQSRRVSLREARAVHGRLEHEARLLDAVTAGIAARRGELITPANPRRRALEALRAEHPERYLDLLRAEEEKARQRAAERRAATKRARRAQRDAERTAQES
;
A
#
# COMPACT_ATOMS: atom_id res chain seq x y z
N MET A 1 4.85 6.45 -26.47
CA MET A 1 4.87 6.86 -25.04
C MET A 1 3.97 5.88 -24.31
N PRO A 2 4.36 5.35 -23.14
CA PRO A 2 3.43 4.59 -22.32
C PRO A 2 2.25 5.48 -21.89
N PRO A 3 1.02 4.94 -21.83
CA PRO A 3 -0.16 5.69 -21.46
C PRO A 3 -0.01 6.27 -20.05
N ARG A 4 -0.41 7.53 -19.86
CA ARG A 4 -0.28 8.24 -18.58
C ARG A 4 -1.46 7.97 -17.66
N ASN A 5 -2.62 7.61 -18.23
CA ASN A 5 -3.87 7.39 -17.51
C ASN A 5 -4.60 6.14 -18.03
N LEU A 6 -5.37 5.47 -17.16
CA LEU A 6 -6.18 4.30 -17.52
C LEU A 6 -7.19 4.58 -18.65
N SER A 7 -7.65 5.84 -18.79
CA SER A 7 -8.57 6.27 -19.85
C SER A 7 -7.92 6.37 -21.24
N GLU A 8 -6.59 6.33 -21.31
CA GLU A 8 -5.83 6.32 -22.57
C GLU A 8 -5.59 4.89 -23.09
N LEU A 9 -5.97 3.87 -22.30
CA LEU A 9 -5.90 2.48 -22.72
C LEU A 9 -7.07 2.12 -23.62
N ASP A 10 -6.80 1.21 -24.55
CA ASP A 10 -7.84 0.56 -25.35
C ASP A 10 -8.78 -0.23 -24.42
N GLN A 11 -9.98 0.30 -24.22
CA GLN A 11 -10.96 -0.27 -23.30
C GLN A 11 -11.50 -1.61 -23.79
N ASP A 12 -11.53 -1.83 -25.11
CA ASP A 12 -11.97 -3.10 -25.69
C ASP A 12 -10.91 -4.18 -25.42
N ALA A 13 -9.63 -3.82 -25.52
CA ALA A 13 -8.53 -4.71 -25.15
C ALA A 13 -8.54 -5.03 -23.64
N VAL A 14 -8.78 -4.04 -22.78
CA VAL A 14 -8.91 -4.28 -21.32
C VAL A 14 -10.10 -5.18 -21.01
N ALA A 15 -11.24 -4.99 -21.67
CA ALA A 15 -12.43 -5.83 -21.47
C ALA A 15 -12.18 -7.27 -21.95
N ALA A 16 -11.50 -7.45 -23.08
CA ALA A 16 -11.11 -8.77 -23.57
C ALA A 16 -10.15 -9.48 -22.58
N GLU A 17 -9.19 -8.74 -22.04
CA GLU A 17 -8.23 -9.26 -21.07
C GLU A 17 -8.92 -9.64 -19.74
N ILE A 18 -9.89 -8.85 -19.27
CA ILE A 18 -10.73 -9.22 -18.11
C ILE A 18 -11.45 -10.54 -18.37
N ALA A 19 -12.10 -10.69 -19.52
CA ALA A 19 -12.82 -11.92 -19.86
C ALA A 19 -11.90 -13.14 -19.97
N TYR A 20 -10.68 -12.95 -20.51
CA TYR A 20 -9.65 -13.98 -20.52
C TYR A 20 -9.30 -14.43 -19.09
N TYR A 21 -8.97 -13.47 -18.21
CA TYR A 21 -8.62 -13.75 -16.82
C TYR A 21 -9.75 -14.35 -15.98
N GLU A 22 -11.01 -14.02 -16.26
CA GLU A 22 -12.18 -14.63 -15.63
C GLU A 22 -12.34 -16.11 -16.00
N GLY A 23 -11.94 -16.49 -17.23
CA GLY A 23 -12.02 -17.86 -17.73
C GLY A 23 -10.95 -18.81 -17.18
N LEU A 24 -9.85 -18.28 -16.62
CA LEU A 24 -8.76 -19.09 -16.07
C LEU A 24 -9.14 -19.74 -14.74
N ASP A 25 -8.67 -20.97 -14.51
CA ASP A 25 -8.69 -21.57 -13.18
C ASP A 25 -7.68 -20.90 -12.22
N ASP A 26 -7.66 -21.29 -10.94
CA ASP A 26 -6.80 -20.63 -9.94
C ASP A 26 -5.30 -20.85 -10.19
N ASP A 27 -4.90 -22.00 -10.72
CA ASP A 27 -3.49 -22.32 -11.00
C ASP A 27 -3.00 -21.59 -12.26
N GLU A 28 -3.82 -21.58 -13.31
CA GLU A 28 -3.59 -20.81 -14.54
C GLU A 28 -3.53 -19.32 -14.26
N TYR A 29 -4.42 -18.82 -13.41
CA TYR A 29 -4.45 -17.42 -13.01
C TYR A 29 -3.21 -17.01 -12.22
N GLU A 30 -2.75 -17.84 -11.26
CA GLU A 30 -1.49 -17.61 -10.55
C GLU A 30 -0.29 -17.60 -11.51
N ALA A 31 -0.25 -18.51 -12.50
CA ALA A 31 0.80 -18.54 -13.52
C ALA A 31 0.78 -17.27 -14.40
N ALA A 32 -0.41 -16.81 -14.80
CA ALA A 32 -0.57 -15.60 -15.59
C ALA A 32 -0.12 -14.35 -14.81
N LEU A 33 -0.42 -14.26 -13.51
CA LEU A 33 0.08 -13.18 -12.64
C LEU A 33 1.61 -13.15 -12.52
N VAL A 34 2.28 -14.30 -12.56
CA VAL A 34 3.74 -14.36 -12.63
C VAL A 34 4.25 -13.83 -13.98
N GLY A 35 3.55 -14.14 -15.08
CA GLY A 35 3.80 -13.57 -16.41
C GLY A 35 3.66 -12.04 -16.41
N PHE A 36 2.54 -11.53 -15.92
CA PHE A 36 2.32 -10.09 -15.74
C PHE A 36 3.44 -9.45 -14.90
N ALA A 37 3.85 -10.08 -13.79
CA ALA A 37 4.93 -9.55 -12.98
C ALA A 37 6.28 -9.50 -13.72
N ARG A 38 6.47 -10.23 -14.83
CA ARG A 38 7.68 -10.14 -15.68
C ARG A 38 7.59 -9.04 -16.72
N GLU A 39 6.43 -8.84 -17.32
CA GLU A 39 6.28 -7.98 -18.51
C GLU A 39 5.70 -6.60 -18.18
N GLN A 40 4.83 -6.51 -17.16
CA GLN A 40 4.16 -5.29 -16.70
C GLN A 40 3.35 -4.60 -17.80
N ASP A 41 2.60 -5.35 -18.59
CA ASP A 41 1.70 -4.79 -19.60
C ASP A 41 0.67 -3.85 -18.92
N PRO A 42 0.51 -2.60 -19.39
CA PRO A 42 -0.53 -1.70 -18.91
C PRO A 42 -1.97 -2.22 -19.02
N ILE A 43 -2.29 -3.03 -20.04
CA ILE A 43 -3.62 -3.62 -20.26
C ILE A 43 -3.89 -4.67 -19.19
N ASP A 44 -2.94 -5.59 -18.96
CA ASP A 44 -3.00 -6.56 -17.86
C ASP A 44 -3.18 -5.86 -16.51
N ALA A 45 -2.38 -4.82 -16.26
CA ALA A 45 -2.45 -4.06 -15.02
C ALA A 45 -3.84 -3.45 -14.81
N ALA A 46 -4.48 -2.96 -15.87
CA ALA A 46 -5.84 -2.42 -15.81
C ALA A 46 -6.87 -3.54 -15.57
N ALA A 47 -6.74 -4.67 -16.25
CA ALA A 47 -7.64 -5.83 -16.10
C ALA A 47 -7.57 -6.43 -14.69
N ILE A 48 -6.37 -6.71 -14.19
CA ILE A 48 -6.11 -7.27 -12.84
C ILE A 48 -6.67 -6.37 -11.74
N ARG A 49 -6.62 -5.04 -11.93
CA ARG A 49 -7.13 -4.04 -10.96
C ARG A 49 -8.60 -3.70 -11.16
N SER A 50 -9.31 -4.36 -12.06
CA SER A 50 -10.74 -4.14 -12.28
C SER A 50 -11.57 -4.57 -11.07
N ASP A 51 -12.78 -4.03 -10.96
CA ASP A 51 -13.73 -4.39 -9.89
C ASP A 51 -14.09 -5.89 -9.91
N ALA A 52 -14.01 -6.53 -11.08
CA ALA A 52 -14.26 -7.96 -11.26
C ALA A 52 -13.13 -8.83 -10.69
N LEU A 53 -11.87 -8.45 -10.94
CA LEU A 53 -10.71 -9.30 -10.64
C LEU A 53 -9.97 -8.90 -9.36
N ALA A 54 -10.04 -7.65 -8.89
CA ALA A 54 -9.16 -7.13 -7.85
C ALA A 54 -9.11 -7.97 -6.56
N PHE A 55 -10.25 -8.55 -6.13
CA PHE A 55 -10.28 -9.45 -4.97
C PHE A 55 -9.60 -10.80 -5.23
N ARG A 56 -9.83 -11.40 -6.40
CA ARG A 56 -9.17 -12.63 -6.85
C ARG A 56 -7.67 -12.41 -6.98
N SER A 57 -7.28 -11.34 -7.68
CA SER A 57 -5.89 -10.92 -7.84
C SER A 57 -5.19 -10.71 -6.51
N ARG A 58 -5.83 -10.02 -5.56
CA ARG A 58 -5.26 -9.81 -4.23
C ARG A 58 -4.97 -11.12 -3.51
N LYS A 59 -5.91 -12.08 -3.54
CA LYS A 59 -5.75 -13.40 -2.92
C LYS A 59 -4.61 -14.19 -3.59
N ALA A 60 -4.58 -14.20 -4.92
CA ALA A 60 -3.57 -14.91 -5.70
C ALA A 60 -2.16 -14.30 -5.51
N VAL A 61 -2.02 -12.97 -5.53
CA VAL A 61 -0.75 -12.29 -5.24
C VAL A 61 -0.24 -12.63 -3.84
N GLN A 62 -1.11 -12.65 -2.82
CA GLN A 62 -0.70 -13.05 -1.47
C GLN A 62 -0.30 -14.53 -1.39
N SER A 63 -0.99 -15.40 -2.12
CA SER A 63 -0.61 -16.81 -2.27
C SER A 63 0.79 -16.93 -2.86
N LEU A 64 1.03 -16.28 -4.01
CA LEU A 64 2.31 -16.26 -4.71
C LEU A 64 3.45 -15.70 -3.84
N LEU A 65 3.23 -14.61 -3.11
CA LEU A 65 4.25 -14.06 -2.20
C LEU A 65 4.65 -15.06 -1.09
N ARG A 66 3.67 -15.78 -0.52
CA ARG A 66 3.96 -16.86 0.45
C ARG A 66 4.72 -18.02 -0.18
N GLN A 67 4.38 -18.40 -1.41
CA GLN A 67 5.10 -19.46 -2.12
C GLN A 67 6.53 -19.05 -2.48
N LEU A 68 6.73 -17.82 -2.99
CA LEU A 68 8.04 -17.30 -3.41
C LEU A 68 8.98 -16.98 -2.23
N SER A 69 8.44 -16.62 -1.08
CA SER A 69 9.24 -16.48 0.15
C SER A 69 9.82 -17.81 0.65
N THR A 70 9.21 -18.94 0.26
CA THR A 70 9.61 -20.29 0.71
C THR A 70 10.27 -21.15 -0.38
N LYS A 71 10.11 -20.82 -1.67
CA LYS A 71 10.61 -21.61 -2.82
C LYS A 71 11.16 -20.75 -3.97
N ARG A 72 11.96 -21.36 -4.86
CA ARG A 72 12.32 -20.77 -6.17
C ARG A 72 11.05 -20.61 -7.03
N LEU A 73 11.06 -19.63 -7.96
CA LEU A 73 9.99 -19.43 -8.95
C LEU A 73 9.52 -20.76 -9.57
N PRO A 74 8.20 -21.03 -9.66
CA PRO A 74 7.68 -22.26 -10.25
C PRO A 74 8.12 -22.51 -11.72
N ASN A 75 8.47 -21.45 -12.47
CA ASN A 75 8.67 -21.50 -13.92
C ASN A 75 9.99 -20.83 -14.37
N ALA A 76 11.11 -21.14 -13.72
CA ALA A 76 12.42 -20.70 -14.22
C ALA A 76 12.83 -21.57 -15.44
N PRO A 77 13.20 -20.98 -16.59
CA PRO A 77 13.64 -21.76 -17.75
C PRO A 77 14.81 -22.67 -17.38
N GLY A 78 14.75 -23.94 -17.79
CA GLY A 78 15.70 -24.98 -17.37
C GLY A 78 17.18 -24.69 -17.67
N ASP A 79 17.46 -23.81 -18.64
CA ASP A 79 18.81 -23.45 -19.08
C ASP A 79 19.41 -22.21 -18.40
N GLN A 80 18.71 -21.57 -17.46
CA GLN A 80 19.26 -20.40 -16.79
C GLN A 80 20.19 -20.77 -15.62
N SER A 81 21.37 -20.11 -15.58
CA SER A 81 22.26 -20.15 -14.42
C SER A 81 21.50 -19.80 -13.12
N ARG A 82 21.78 -20.53 -12.04
CA ARG A 82 21.16 -20.37 -10.71
C ARG A 82 21.15 -18.92 -10.21
N ARG A 83 22.13 -18.09 -10.61
CA ARG A 83 22.18 -16.68 -10.22
C ARG A 83 21.16 -15.82 -10.98
N VAL A 84 20.92 -16.12 -12.25
CA VAL A 84 19.97 -15.40 -13.11
C VAL A 84 18.54 -15.68 -12.61
N SER A 85 18.21 -16.94 -12.36
CA SER A 85 16.89 -17.32 -11.82
C SER A 85 16.61 -16.74 -10.43
N LEU A 86 17.61 -16.61 -9.56
CA LEU A 86 17.44 -15.94 -8.26
C LEU A 86 17.23 -14.43 -8.39
N ARG A 87 17.90 -13.77 -9.35
CA ARG A 87 17.71 -12.34 -9.61
C ARG A 87 16.32 -12.08 -10.16
N GLU A 88 15.87 -12.92 -11.09
CA GLU A 88 14.53 -12.85 -11.67
C GLU A 88 13.45 -13.09 -10.60
N ALA A 89 13.63 -14.11 -9.74
CA ALA A 89 12.73 -14.37 -8.62
C ALA A 89 12.56 -13.17 -7.69
N ARG A 90 13.66 -12.48 -7.37
CA ARG A 90 13.61 -11.25 -6.56
C ARG A 90 12.90 -10.11 -7.28
N ALA A 91 13.09 -9.97 -8.59
CA ALA A 91 12.42 -8.95 -9.38
C ALA A 91 10.90 -9.19 -9.43
N VAL A 92 10.49 -10.43 -9.69
CA VAL A 92 9.07 -10.84 -9.66
C VAL A 92 8.49 -10.62 -8.26
N HIS A 93 9.19 -11.03 -7.21
CA HIS A 93 8.74 -10.81 -5.82
C HIS A 93 8.51 -9.33 -5.52
N GLY A 94 9.48 -8.45 -5.84
CA GLY A 94 9.34 -7.01 -5.59
C GLY A 94 8.18 -6.39 -6.39
N ARG A 95 7.90 -6.89 -7.59
CA ARG A 95 6.77 -6.43 -8.40
C ARG A 95 5.43 -6.92 -7.86
N LEU A 96 5.35 -8.16 -7.39
CA LEU A 96 4.16 -8.69 -6.71
C LEU A 96 3.89 -7.96 -5.38
N GLU A 97 4.93 -7.59 -4.61
CA GLU A 97 4.77 -6.76 -3.42
C GLU A 97 4.23 -5.38 -3.74
N HIS A 98 4.69 -4.77 -4.82
CA HIS A 98 4.17 -3.49 -5.30
C HIS A 98 2.70 -3.63 -5.71
N GLU A 99 2.37 -4.66 -6.47
CA GLU A 99 1.02 -4.93 -6.93
C GLU A 99 0.06 -5.21 -5.77
N ALA A 100 0.50 -5.95 -4.74
CA ALA A 100 -0.29 -6.19 -3.54
C ALA A 100 -0.75 -4.88 -2.87
N ARG A 101 0.13 -3.86 -2.81
CA ARG A 101 -0.21 -2.55 -2.24
C ARG A 101 -1.22 -1.79 -3.09
N LEU A 102 -1.11 -1.90 -4.42
CA LEU A 102 -2.06 -1.28 -5.35
C LEU A 102 -3.43 -1.95 -5.23
N LEU A 103 -3.48 -3.28 -5.18
CA LEU A 103 -4.71 -4.05 -5.00
C LEU A 103 -5.37 -3.79 -3.64
N ASP A 104 -4.60 -3.59 -2.58
CA ASP A 104 -5.14 -3.14 -1.29
C ASP A 104 -5.84 -1.76 -1.42
N ALA A 105 -5.25 -0.81 -2.15
CA ALA A 105 -5.84 0.50 -2.38
C ALA A 105 -7.08 0.43 -3.29
N VAL A 106 -7.04 -0.38 -4.35
CA VAL A 106 -8.15 -0.61 -5.28
C VAL A 106 -9.33 -1.25 -4.54
N THR A 107 -9.10 -2.34 -3.80
CA THR A 107 -10.17 -3.03 -3.05
C THR A 107 -10.76 -2.16 -1.96
N ALA A 108 -9.95 -1.33 -1.29
CA ALA A 108 -10.43 -0.31 -0.38
C ALA A 108 -11.30 0.74 -1.10
N GLY A 109 -10.88 1.20 -2.28
CA GLY A 109 -11.65 2.12 -3.12
C GLY A 109 -12.99 1.54 -3.58
N ILE A 110 -13.03 0.25 -3.96
CA ILE A 110 -14.25 -0.48 -4.31
C ILE A 110 -15.22 -0.51 -3.12
N ALA A 111 -14.73 -0.89 -1.94
CA ALA A 111 -15.53 -0.93 -0.71
C ALA A 111 -16.10 0.46 -0.36
N ALA A 112 -15.27 1.51 -0.46
CA ALA A 112 -15.70 2.88 -0.21
C ALA A 112 -16.79 3.35 -1.19
N ARG A 113 -16.69 3.03 -2.49
CA ARG A 113 -17.74 3.33 -3.48
C ARG A 113 -19.07 2.63 -3.18
N ARG A 114 -19.03 1.47 -2.52
CA ARG A 114 -20.21 0.73 -2.06
C ARG A 114 -20.77 1.25 -0.74
N GLY A 115 -20.17 2.27 -0.14
CA GLY A 115 -20.57 2.81 1.17
C GLY A 115 -20.14 1.92 2.34
N GLU A 116 -19.28 0.93 2.10
CA GLU A 116 -18.73 0.09 3.16
C GLU A 116 -17.63 0.87 3.90
N LEU A 117 -17.77 0.99 5.22
CA LEU A 117 -16.69 1.50 6.06
C LEU A 117 -15.52 0.53 5.98
N ILE A 118 -14.40 0.97 5.41
CA ILE A 118 -13.18 0.17 5.36
C ILE A 118 -12.74 -0.08 6.79
N THR A 119 -12.93 -1.31 7.27
CA THR A 119 -12.38 -1.74 8.56
C THR A 119 -10.88 -1.49 8.52
N PRO A 120 -10.30 -0.73 9.47
CA PRO A 120 -8.88 -0.44 9.43
C PRO A 120 -8.07 -1.74 9.49
N ALA A 121 -7.12 -1.91 8.57
CA ALA A 121 -6.26 -3.10 8.52
C ALA A 121 -5.43 -3.31 9.80
N ASN A 122 -5.19 -2.23 10.56
CA ASN A 122 -4.40 -2.28 11.77
C ASN A 122 -5.20 -2.90 12.94
N PRO A 123 -4.78 -4.05 13.50
CA PRO A 123 -5.50 -4.72 14.58
C PRO A 123 -5.65 -3.84 15.83
N ARG A 124 -4.69 -2.93 16.08
CA ARG A 124 -4.80 -1.96 17.18
C ARG A 124 -5.93 -0.97 16.96
N ARG A 125 -6.13 -0.49 15.72
CA ARG A 125 -7.26 0.40 15.41
C ARG A 125 -8.59 -0.33 15.51
N ARG A 126 -8.66 -1.59 15.06
CA ARG A 126 -9.87 -2.42 15.21
C ARG A 126 -10.23 -2.65 16.69
N ALA A 127 -9.24 -3.00 17.52
CA ALA A 127 -9.45 -3.15 18.95
C ALA A 127 -9.89 -1.82 19.61
N LEU A 128 -9.31 -0.69 19.18
CA LEU A 128 -9.71 0.64 19.65
C LEU A 128 -11.14 0.99 19.23
N GLU A 129 -11.56 0.66 18.01
CA GLU A 129 -12.92 0.87 17.53
C GLU A 129 -13.93 0.02 18.30
N ALA A 130 -13.60 -1.24 18.59
CA ALA A 130 -14.42 -2.10 19.45
C ALA A 130 -14.54 -1.51 20.87
N LEU A 131 -13.42 -1.13 21.49
CA LEU A 131 -13.41 -0.48 22.81
C LEU A 131 -14.17 0.85 22.82
N ARG A 132 -14.11 1.62 21.72
CA ARG A 132 -14.86 2.87 21.58
C ARG A 132 -16.37 2.61 21.49
N ALA A 133 -16.79 1.56 20.81
CA ALA A 133 -18.19 1.18 20.72
C ALA A 133 -18.73 0.70 22.09
N GLU A 134 -17.92 -0.06 22.84
CA GLU A 134 -18.27 -0.57 24.17
C GLU A 134 -18.24 0.52 25.26
N HIS A 135 -17.29 1.46 25.18
CA HIS A 135 -17.06 2.49 26.21
C HIS A 135 -16.87 3.88 25.61
N PRO A 136 -17.91 4.46 24.98
CA PRO A 136 -17.79 5.72 24.24
C PRO A 136 -17.39 6.91 25.11
N GLU A 137 -17.94 7.04 26.32
CA GLU A 137 -17.65 8.16 27.21
C GLU A 137 -16.21 8.14 27.71
N ARG A 138 -15.74 6.98 28.16
CA ARG A 138 -14.35 6.79 28.63
C ARG A 138 -13.34 7.05 27.51
N TYR A 139 -13.68 6.68 26.28
CA TYR A 139 -12.86 6.99 25.11
C TYR A 139 -12.76 8.50 24.88
N LEU A 140 -13.88 9.24 24.97
CA LEU A 140 -13.89 10.69 24.81
C LEU A 140 -13.08 11.41 25.89
N ASP A 141 -13.15 10.95 27.14
CA ASP A 141 -12.36 11.53 28.24
C ASP A 141 -10.86 11.31 28.05
N LEU A 142 -10.45 10.12 27.61
CA LEU A 142 -9.06 9.83 27.26
C LEU A 142 -8.60 10.68 26.07
N LEU A 143 -9.45 10.89 25.07
CA LEU A 143 -9.13 11.72 23.91
C LEU A 143 -8.89 13.18 24.34
N ARG A 144 -9.78 13.75 25.15
CA ARG A 144 -9.64 15.11 25.68
C ARG A 144 -8.35 15.25 26.51
N ALA A 145 -8.03 14.26 27.33
CA ALA A 145 -6.81 14.26 28.13
C ALA A 145 -5.54 14.23 27.26
N GLU A 146 -5.52 13.44 26.18
CA GLU A 146 -4.39 13.42 25.24
C GLU A 146 -4.28 14.69 24.39
N GLU A 147 -5.41 15.27 23.97
CA GLU A 147 -5.43 16.56 23.27
C GLU A 147 -4.85 17.68 24.15
N GLU A 148 -5.18 17.70 25.44
CA GLU A 148 -4.66 18.68 26.37
C GLU A 148 -3.16 18.50 26.61
N LYS A 149 -2.67 17.26 26.77
CA LYS A 149 -1.22 16.97 26.82
C LYS A 149 -0.52 17.41 25.54
N ALA A 150 -1.12 17.21 24.37
CA ALA A 150 -0.55 17.64 23.10
C ALA A 150 -0.46 19.17 23.02
N ARG A 151 -1.49 19.90 23.48
CA ARG A 151 -1.47 21.37 23.58
C ARG A 151 -0.37 21.87 24.51
N GLN A 152 -0.22 21.26 25.69
CA GLN A 152 0.82 21.62 26.66
C GLN A 152 2.22 21.41 26.07
N ARG A 153 2.48 20.24 25.47
CA ARG A 153 3.76 19.96 24.78
C ARG A 153 4.02 20.95 23.64
N ALA A 154 3.00 21.35 22.89
CA ALA A 154 3.15 22.34 21.82
C ALA A 154 3.47 23.74 22.38
N ALA A 155 2.85 24.14 23.50
CA ALA A 155 3.14 25.40 24.17
C ALA A 155 4.57 25.44 24.73
N GLU A 156 5.03 24.35 25.36
CA GLU A 156 6.41 24.21 25.86
C GLU A 156 7.43 24.31 24.73
N ARG A 157 7.20 23.62 23.61
CA ARG A 157 8.07 23.70 22.42
C ARG A 157 8.13 25.13 21.88
N ARG A 158 6.98 25.82 21.77
CA ARG A 158 6.93 27.23 21.32
C ARG A 158 7.68 28.15 22.27
N ALA A 159 7.54 27.96 23.58
CA ALA A 159 8.26 28.74 24.59
C ALA A 159 9.77 28.51 24.50
N ALA A 160 10.21 27.26 24.35
CA ALA A 160 11.62 26.91 24.17
C ALA A 160 12.21 27.55 22.90
N THR A 161 11.52 27.46 21.76
CA THR A 161 11.95 28.12 20.52
C THR A 161 12.04 29.64 20.66
N LYS A 162 11.08 30.27 21.35
CA LYS A 162 11.09 31.72 21.59
C LYS A 162 12.26 32.15 22.48
N ARG A 163 12.58 31.36 23.51
CA ARG A 163 13.75 31.59 24.38
C ARG A 163 15.06 31.44 23.61
N ALA A 164 15.21 30.39 22.81
CA ALA A 164 16.38 30.17 21.97
C ALA A 164 16.62 31.32 20.97
N ARG A 165 15.56 31.80 20.31
CA ARG A 165 15.64 32.94 19.38
C ARG A 165 16.02 34.26 20.06
N ARG A 166 15.58 34.47 21.30
CA ARG A 166 15.96 35.65 22.09
C ARG A 166 17.44 35.58 22.49
N ALA A 167 17.87 34.44 23.05
CA ALA A 167 19.27 34.22 23.41
C ALA A 167 20.23 34.39 22.22
N GLN A 168 19.83 33.92 21.04
CA GLN A 168 20.61 34.09 19.81
C GLN A 168 20.74 35.56 19.39
N ARG A 169 19.64 36.33 19.42
CA ARG A 169 19.65 37.77 19.11
C ARG A 169 20.47 38.57 20.13
N ASP A 170 20.37 38.21 21.40
CA ASP A 170 21.12 38.88 22.46
C ASP A 170 22.62 38.62 22.30
N ALA A 171 23.02 37.38 21.95
CA ALA A 171 24.42 37.03 21.65
C ALA A 171 24.97 37.72 20.39
N GLU A 172 24.15 37.84 19.33
CA GLU A 172 24.52 38.57 18.10
C GLU A 172 24.73 40.07 18.38
N ARG A 173 23.96 40.65 19.30
CA ARG A 173 24.08 42.06 19.68
C ARG A 173 25.36 42.32 20.49
N THR A 174 25.68 41.50 21.49
CA THR A 174 26.93 41.64 22.26
C THR A 174 28.18 41.46 21.39
N ALA A 175 28.11 40.60 20.38
CA ALA A 175 29.20 40.39 19.42
C ALA A 175 29.42 41.57 18.46
N GLN A 176 28.41 42.43 18.24
CA GLN A 176 28.53 43.65 17.42
C GLN A 176 29.03 44.87 18.21
N GLU A 177 28.88 44.83 19.55
CA GLU A 177 29.29 45.91 20.47
C GLU A 177 30.72 45.70 21.03
N SER A 178 31.40 44.59 20.67
CA SER A 178 32.79 44.26 21.04
C SER A 178 33.74 44.41 19.85
#